data_AF-A0A2G9NA90-F1
#
_entry.id   AF-A0A2G9NA90-F1
#
_cell.length_a   1.000
_cell.length_b   1.000
_cell.length_c   1.000
_cell.angle_alpha   90.00
_cell.angle_beta   90.00
_cell.angle_gamma   90.00
#
_symmetry.space_group_name_H-M   'P 1'
#
loop_
_entity.id
_entity.type
_entity.pdbx_description
1 polymer ?
#
loop_
_entity_poly.entity_id
_entity_poly.type
_entity_poly.pdbx_seq_one_letter_code
_entity_poly.pdbx_strand_id
1 'polypeptide(L)' 'MAIIVGSEYWKKKDSLVERVLTGTIDVVPIESKDYACYFCEKKIERRTYLLVDENEKSITRIPIDEGCYESILLQRN' A
#
# COMPACT_ATOMS: atom_id res chain seq x y z
N MET A 1 -2.64 7.70 29.24
CA MET A 1 -3.30 7.60 27.91
C MET A 1 -2.62 6.50 27.12
N ALA A 2 -3.24 5.32 26.99
CA ALA A 2 -2.83 4.36 25.97
C ALA A 2 -3.40 4.87 24.64
N ILE A 3 -2.55 5.28 23.72
CA ILE A 3 -2.98 5.52 22.34
C ILE A 3 -3.39 4.14 21.83
N ILE A 4 -4.70 3.87 21.77
CA ILE A 4 -5.24 2.71 21.07
C ILE A 4 -5.00 3.02 19.60
N VAL A 5 -3.82 2.64 19.09
CA VAL A 5 -3.50 2.68 17.67
C VAL A 5 -4.46 1.67 17.02
N GLY A 6 -5.54 2.24 16.49
CA GLY A 6 -6.84 1.60 16.40
C GLY A 6 -6.90 0.47 15.39
N SER A 7 -7.80 -0.46 15.67
CA SER A 7 -8.30 -1.50 14.76
C SER A 7 -8.69 -1.00 13.36
N GLU A 8 -8.90 0.31 13.17
CA GLU A 8 -9.15 0.93 11.86
C GLU A 8 -7.93 0.97 10.93
N TYR A 9 -6.70 1.05 11.47
CA TYR A 9 -5.46 1.02 10.67
C TYR A 9 -5.30 -0.33 9.96
N TRP A 10 -5.52 -1.42 10.70
CA TRP A 10 -5.42 -2.79 10.18
C TRP A 10 -6.56 -3.10 9.19
N LYS A 11 -7.79 -2.67 9.47
CA LYS A 11 -8.92 -2.81 8.53
C LYS A 11 -8.68 -2.11 7.19
N LYS A 12 -8.04 -0.93 7.19
CA LYS A 12 -7.66 -0.24 5.96
C LYS A 12 -6.56 -0.98 5.20
N LYS A 13 -5.62 -1.61 5.90
CA LYS A 13 -4.53 -2.37 5.31
C LYS A 13 -5.05 -3.61 4.57
N ASP A 14 -5.91 -4.42 5.21
CA ASP A 14 -6.51 -5.59 4.58
C ASP A 14 -7.39 -5.22 3.38
N SER A 15 -8.20 -4.16 3.50
CA SER A 15 -9.01 -3.67 2.38
C SER A 15 -8.17 -3.20 1.19
N LEU A 16 -7.00 -2.59 1.43
CA LEU A 16 -6.08 -2.22 0.35
C LEU A 16 -5.49 -3.46 -0.33
N VAL A 17 -5.09 -4.48 0.43
CA VAL A 17 -4.59 -5.75 -0.12
C VAL A 17 -5.62 -6.39 -1.03
N GLU A 18 -6.87 -6.52 -0.56
CA GLU A 18 -7.96 -7.08 -1.36
C GLU A 18 -8.16 -6.29 -2.66
N ARG A 19 -8.14 -4.96 -2.59
CA ARG A 19 -8.34 -4.11 -3.77
C ARG A 19 -7.21 -4.18 -4.78
N VAL A 20 -5.96 -4.38 -4.33
CA VAL A 20 -4.83 -4.70 -5.22
C VAL A 20 -5.09 -6.05 -5.89
N LEU A 21 -5.50 -7.07 -5.13
CA LEU A 21 -5.72 -8.42 -5.63
C LEU A 21 -6.90 -8.52 -6.61
N THR A 22 -7.97 -7.76 -6.38
CA THR A 22 -9.13 -7.67 -7.28
C THR A 22 -8.89 -6.77 -8.49
N GLY A 23 -7.76 -6.04 -8.54
CA GLY A 23 -7.45 -5.10 -9.62
C GLY A 23 -8.34 -3.85 -9.60
N THR A 24 -8.88 -3.49 -8.44
CA THR A 24 -9.74 -2.30 -8.27
C THR A 24 -8.94 -1.02 -8.06
N ILE A 25 -7.65 -1.13 -7.74
CA ILE A 25 -6.72 0.00 -7.67
C ILE A 25 -5.57 -0.21 -8.64
N ASP A 26 -5.13 0.89 -9.25
CA ASP A 26 -4.01 0.86 -10.18
C ASP A 26 -2.68 0.78 -9.43
N VAL A 27 -1.75 0.01 -9.98
CA VAL A 27 -0.41 -0.14 -9.42
C VAL A 27 0.60 0.35 -10.45
N VAL A 28 1.25 1.48 -10.13
CA VAL A 28 2.21 2.11 -11.03
C VAL A 28 3.62 1.96 -10.47
N PRO A 29 4.57 1.36 -11.21
CA PRO A 29 5.97 1.41 -10.82
C PRO A 29 6.51 2.83 -10.99
N ILE A 30 7.13 3.37 -9.95
CA ILE A 30 7.76 4.69 -9.99
C ILE A 30 9.24 4.57 -9.60
N GLU A 31 10.04 5.53 -10.05
CA GLU A 31 11.43 5.65 -9.59
C GLU A 31 11.46 5.88 -8.08
N SER A 32 12.49 5.33 -7.44
CA SER A 32 12.69 5.45 -6.00
C SER A 32 12.80 6.93 -5.63
N LYS A 33 11.79 7.43 -4.93
CA LYS A 33 11.83 8.71 -4.21
C LYS A 33 11.93 8.37 -2.72
N ASP A 34 12.34 9.34 -1.90
CA ASP A 34 12.43 9.22 -0.43
C ASP A 34 11.07 8.98 0.25
N TYR A 35 10.37 7.92 -0.14
CA TYR A 35 9.13 7.45 0.43
C TYR A 35 9.40 6.37 1.47
N ALA A 36 8.53 6.32 2.48
CA ALA A 36 8.41 5.18 3.35
C ALA A 36 7.29 4.28 2.82
N CYS A 37 7.52 2.97 2.81
CA CYS A 37 6.49 2.01 2.48
C CYS A 37 5.36 2.08 3.50
N TYR A 38 4.13 2.19 3.03
CA TYR A 38 2.95 2.21 3.89
C TYR A 38 2.74 0.92 4.70
N PHE A 39 3.19 -0.23 4.17
CA PHE A 39 2.94 -1.53 4.80
C PHE A 39 3.94 -1.87 5.91
N CYS A 40 5.22 -1.55 5.69
CA CYS A 40 6.31 -1.90 6.59
C CYS A 40 6.98 -0.70 7.27
N GLU A 41 6.57 0.52 6.92
CA GLU A 41 7.07 1.81 7.45
C GLU A 41 8.58 2.03 7.23
N LYS A 42 9.23 1.17 6.43
CA LYS A 42 10.65 1.29 6.08
C LYS A 42 10.83 2.23 4.90
N LYS A 43 11.97 2.92 4.88
CA LYS A 43 12.41 3.69 3.72
C LYS A 43 12.56 2.76 2.51
N ILE A 44 12.02 3.19 1.37
CA ILE A 44 12.13 2.44 0.12
C ILE A 44 13.48 2.77 -0.52
N GLU A 45 14.36 1.77 -0.61
CA GLU A 45 15.70 1.93 -1.21
C GLU A 45 15.77 1.42 -2.66
N ARG A 46 14.75 0.68 -3.09
CA ARG A 46 14.70 0.01 -4.40
C ARG A 46 13.51 0.53 -5.22
N ARG A 47 12.85 -0.34 -5.97
CA ARG A 47 11.63 0.00 -6.71
C ARG A 47 10.51 0.35 -5.75
N THR A 48 9.82 1.44 -6.09
CA THR A 48 8.61 1.85 -5.39
C THR A 48 7.42 1.57 -6.30
N TYR A 49 6.37 0.99 -5.75
CA TYR A 49 5.08 0.90 -6.40
C TYR A 49 4.14 1.90 -5.75
N LEU A 50 3.40 2.64 -6.57
CA LEU A 50 2.38 3.55 -6.11
C LEU A 50 1.02 2.91 -6.33
N LEU A 51 0.33 2.60 -5.23
CA LEU A 51 -1.08 2.22 -5.29
C LEU A 51 -1.88 3.50 -5.49
N VAL A 52 -2.58 3.58 -6.61
CA VAL A 52 -3.44 4.71 -6.95
C VAL A 52 -4.88 4.25 -6.79
N ASP A 53 -5.51 4.78 -5.75
CA ASP A 53 -6.91 4.58 -5.45
C ASP A 53 -7.68 5.85 -5.83
N GLU A 54 -8.32 5.82 -7.01
CA GLU A 54 -9.21 6.87 -7.47
C GLU A 54 -10.64 6.56 -7.03
N ASN A 55 -11.10 7.24 -5.98
CA ASN A 55 -12.53 7.30 -5.65
C ASN A 55 -13.12 8.63 -6.13
N GLU A 56 -14.43 8.69 -6.31
CA GLU A 56 -15.17 9.88 -6.81
C GLU A 56 -14.88 11.19 -6.05
N LYS A 57 -14.31 11.11 -4.84
CA LYS A 57 -14.03 12.25 -3.95
C LYS A 57 -12.54 12.57 -3.78
N SER A 58 -11.62 11.66 -4.12
CA SER A 58 -10.19 11.84 -3.86
C SER A 58 -9.33 10.78 -4.54
N ILE A 59 -8.16 11.20 -5.03
CA ILE A 59 -7.09 10.30 -5.49
C ILE A 59 -6.14 10.06 -4.32
N THR A 60 -6.10 8.83 -3.81
CA THR A 60 -5.17 8.41 -2.77
C THR A 60 -3.96 7.74 -3.42
N ARG A 61 -2.76 8.16 -3.05
CA ARG A 61 -1.49 7.61 -3.56
C ARG A 61 -0.71 7.00 -2.41
N ILE A 62 -0.49 5.70 -2.45
CA ILE A 62 0.14 4.96 -1.36
C ILE A 62 1.43 4.31 -1.88
N PRO A 63 2.61 4.78 -1.43
CA PRO A 63 3.87 4.16 -1.82
C PRO A 63 4.09 2.87 -1.04
N ILE A 64 4.50 1.82 -1.75
CA ILE A 64 4.87 0.52 -1.19
C ILE A 64 6.19 0.07 -1.81
N ASP A 65 6.99 -0.65 -1.04
CA ASP A 65 8.22 -1.26 -1.56
C ASP A 65 7.91 -2.53 -2.38
N GLU A 66 8.85 -2.90 -3.24
CA GLU A 66 8.80 -4.12 -4.05
C GLU A 66 8.52 -5.37 -3.21
N GLY A 67 9.17 -5.55 -2.07
CA GLY A 67 8.99 -6.74 -1.23
C GLY A 67 7.58 -6.82 -0.62
N CYS A 68 7.01 -5.70 -0.18
CA CYS A 68 5.61 -5.66 0.28
C CYS A 68 4.63 -5.92 -0.87
N TYR A 69 4.89 -5.39 -2.07
CA TYR A 69 4.05 -5.65 -3.23
C TYR A 69 4.07 -7.14 -3.61
N GLU A 70 5.25 -7.75 -3.70
CA GLU A 70 5.38 -9.19 -3.96
C GLU A 70 4.69 -10.03 -2.89
N SER A 71 4.83 -9.66 -1.62
CA SER A 71 4.16 -10.34 -0.51
C SER A 71 2.64 -10.32 -0.63
N ILE A 72 2.06 -9.21 -1.12
CA ILE A 72 0.62 -9.10 -1.40
C ILE A 72 0.23 -10.07 -2.51
N LEU A 73 0.98 -10.10 -3.62
CA LEU A 73 0.69 -10.99 -4.74
C LEU A 73 0.78 -12.48 -4.36
N LEU A 74 1.68 -12.83 -3.44
CA LEU A 74 1.83 -14.20 -2.95
C LEU A 74 0.63 -14.66 -2.10
N GLN A 75 -0.18 -13.76 -1.54
CA GLN A 75 -1.43 -14.12 -0.85
C GLN A 75 -2.57 -14.52 -1.80
N ARG A 76 -2.38 -14.35 -3.11
CA ARG A 76 -3.38 -14.72 -4.13
C ARG A 76 -3.45 -16.24 -4.40
N ASN A 77 -2.56 -17.04 -3.79
CA ASN A 77 -2.39 -18.47 -4.07
C ASN A 77 -2.36 -19.30 -2.79
#